data_AF-A0A820CBV4-F1
#
_entry.id   AF-A0A820CBV4-F1
#
_cell.length_a   1.000
_cell.length_b   1.000
_cell.length_c   1.000
_cell.angle_alpha   90.00
_cell.angle_beta   90.00
_cell.angle_gamma   90.00
#
_symmetry.space_group_name_H-M   'P 1'
#
loop_
_entity.id
_entity.type
_entity.pdbx_description
1 polymer ?
#
loop_
_entity_poly.entity_id
_entity_poly.type
_entity_poly.pdbx_seq_one_letter_code
_entity_poly.pdbx_strand_id
1 'polypeptide(L)'
;MRMPRKLVAVSTIDPETGHISMRRSHPMINNFNEYIISACRSNMDIKFIWTGSDAKALVYYITDYVTKMSLSFHDTFALVQKGITSMNNSFHQSENESPIEKSRKLVLRCYNTLASQQELSGAQVASYLMNWEDHYTTHKFQGLYLIQTELFLQSELNEIRTKQKSTFTVHDVIDDYICDDEAIDDQNNDEEQFQIQASENDEKHVLVNTRIDYQYRSEILNNICLYDFVSILYKKKMNAADLKYLSDIVVPKKQNDNRKGRRPNERYAFQKQHPQATTYVMMKYTQSRVPILYGPQIPRQDRDDTRERYCRALLTLFVPWRSVADLCAIEQTWEDAFKSQQHLISTYSMTIIENIQLLHECKKDRDEHLLQVIAEAQT
;
A
#
# COMPACT_ATOMS: atom_id res chain seq x y z
N MET A 1 25.35 16.94 -11.68
CA MET A 1 26.68 16.31 -11.57
C MET A 1 27.72 17.35 -11.95
N ARG A 2 28.57 17.79 -11.02
CA ARG A 2 29.53 18.89 -11.26
C ARG A 2 30.73 18.40 -12.08
N MET A 3 31.07 19.19 -13.08
CA MET A 3 32.31 19.13 -13.84
C MET A 3 33.09 20.42 -13.53
N PRO A 4 34.44 20.41 -13.51
CA PRO A 4 35.35 19.29 -13.71
C PRO A 4 35.40 18.30 -12.54
N ARG A 5 35.56 17.01 -12.87
CA ARG A 5 35.77 15.94 -11.89
C ARG A 5 37.24 15.85 -11.47
N LYS A 6 37.49 15.45 -10.23
CA LYS A 6 38.85 15.14 -9.72
C LYS A 6 39.48 14.02 -10.55
N LEU A 7 40.73 14.22 -10.96
CA LEU A 7 41.53 13.20 -11.64
C LEU A 7 41.94 12.10 -10.65
N VAL A 8 41.94 10.87 -11.11
CA VAL A 8 42.31 9.69 -10.32
C VAL A 8 43.29 8.89 -11.16
N ALA A 9 44.54 8.75 -10.70
CA ALA A 9 45.60 8.16 -11.51
C ALA A 9 45.42 6.63 -11.69
N VAL A 10 44.91 5.93 -10.68
CA VAL A 10 44.78 4.47 -10.65
C VAL A 10 43.45 4.09 -9.99
N SER A 11 42.82 3.01 -10.46
CA SER A 11 41.62 2.47 -9.84
C SER A 11 41.96 1.85 -8.47
N THR A 12 41.26 2.27 -7.42
CA THR A 12 41.50 1.83 -6.03
C THR A 12 40.19 1.48 -5.35
N ILE A 13 40.26 0.56 -4.40
CA ILE A 13 39.15 0.19 -3.51
C ILE A 13 39.59 0.57 -2.11
N ASP A 14 38.78 1.37 -1.42
CA ASP A 14 38.99 1.65 0.00
C ASP A 14 38.59 0.40 0.82
N PRO A 15 39.53 -0.20 1.58
CA PRO A 15 39.24 -1.42 2.33
C PRO A 15 38.28 -1.22 3.52
N GLU A 16 38.13 0.01 4.05
CA GLU A 16 37.23 0.28 5.18
C GLU A 16 35.81 0.59 4.70
N THR A 17 35.68 1.43 3.67
CA THR A 17 34.37 1.87 3.16
C THR A 17 33.86 1.03 1.99
N GLY A 18 34.73 0.25 1.33
CA GLY A 18 34.42 -0.46 0.09
C GLY A 18 34.28 0.46 -1.13
N HIS A 19 34.54 1.77 -1.00
CA HIS A 19 34.33 2.74 -2.07
C HIS A 19 35.33 2.51 -3.23
N ILE A 20 34.80 2.35 -4.45
CA ILE A 20 35.58 2.11 -5.66
C ILE A 20 35.83 3.44 -6.39
N SER A 21 37.08 3.88 -6.38
CA SER A 21 37.53 5.02 -7.18
C SER A 21 38.12 4.52 -8.48
N MET A 22 37.45 4.75 -9.61
CA MET A 22 37.97 4.39 -10.93
C MET A 22 39.00 5.41 -11.42
N ARG A 23 40.04 4.94 -12.13
CA ARG A 23 40.98 5.80 -12.84
C ARG A 23 40.24 6.76 -13.76
N ARG A 24 40.56 8.06 -13.65
CA ARG A 24 40.04 9.14 -14.50
C ARG A 24 41.19 9.96 -15.05
N SER A 25 41.39 9.88 -16.37
CA SER A 25 42.44 10.60 -17.10
C SER A 25 42.04 11.99 -17.58
N HIS A 26 40.73 12.29 -17.66
CA HIS A 26 40.23 13.58 -18.13
C HIS A 26 39.10 14.12 -17.23
N PRO A 27 39.12 15.40 -16.85
CA PRO A 27 38.17 15.94 -15.87
C PRO A 27 36.74 16.09 -16.41
N MET A 28 36.55 16.12 -17.73
CA MET A 28 35.22 16.18 -18.38
C MET A 28 34.62 14.79 -18.68
N ILE A 29 35.33 13.71 -18.36
CA ILE A 29 34.87 12.34 -18.63
C ILE A 29 34.33 11.73 -17.33
N ASN A 30 33.08 11.30 -17.38
CA ASN A 30 32.44 10.55 -16.31
C ASN A 30 32.91 9.09 -16.33
N ASN A 31 32.47 8.28 -15.38
CA ASN A 31 32.73 6.84 -15.44
C ASN A 31 31.91 6.24 -16.60
N PHE A 32 32.53 5.42 -17.45
CA PHE A 32 31.89 4.87 -18.65
C PHE A 32 32.26 3.40 -18.85
N ASN A 33 31.44 2.73 -19.66
CA ASN A 33 31.73 1.43 -20.24
C ASN A 33 32.13 1.64 -21.71
N GLU A 34 33.25 1.05 -22.13
CA GLU A 34 33.83 1.28 -23.46
C GLU A 34 32.91 0.86 -24.62
N TYR A 35 32.14 -0.22 -24.45
CA TYR A 35 31.26 -0.73 -25.48
C TYR A 35 30.01 0.14 -25.61
N ILE A 36 29.40 0.53 -24.48
CA ILE A 36 28.19 1.34 -24.51
C ILE A 36 28.50 2.78 -24.97
N ILE A 37 29.63 3.39 -24.57
CA ILE A 37 30.01 4.71 -25.09
C ILE A 37 30.30 4.67 -26.60
N SER A 38 30.88 3.57 -27.09
CA SER A 38 31.11 3.36 -28.53
C SER A 38 29.79 3.25 -29.30
N ALA A 39 28.84 2.46 -28.76
CA ALA A 39 27.54 2.23 -29.39
C ALA A 39 26.63 3.48 -29.35
N CYS A 40 26.52 4.12 -28.19
CA CYS A 40 25.61 5.25 -27.98
C CYS A 40 26.23 6.60 -28.39
N ARG A 41 27.57 6.67 -28.54
CA ARG A 41 28.34 7.88 -28.87
C ARG A 41 28.01 9.09 -27.98
N SER A 42 27.65 8.82 -26.72
CA SER A 42 27.22 9.81 -25.73
C SER A 42 27.94 9.60 -24.39
N ASN A 43 28.21 10.69 -23.67
CA ASN A 43 28.85 10.62 -22.36
C ASN A 43 27.92 9.92 -21.36
N MET A 44 28.43 8.88 -20.71
CA MET A 44 27.67 8.11 -19.73
C MET A 44 28.18 8.38 -18.32
N ASP A 45 27.36 8.14 -17.30
CA ASP A 45 27.83 8.12 -15.91
C ASP A 45 27.44 6.80 -15.24
N ILE A 46 28.31 5.81 -15.36
CA ILE A 46 28.14 4.49 -14.74
C ILE A 46 28.74 4.53 -13.34
N LYS A 47 27.91 4.25 -12.33
CA LYS A 47 28.35 4.08 -10.96
C LYS A 47 28.21 2.62 -10.56
N PHE A 48 29.25 2.08 -9.95
CA PHE A 48 29.16 0.80 -9.27
C PHE A 48 28.47 1.02 -7.92
N ILE A 49 27.51 0.17 -7.58
CA ILE A 49 26.69 0.32 -6.38
C ILE A 49 26.91 -0.94 -5.54
N TRP A 50 27.51 -0.77 -4.36
CA TRP A 50 27.73 -1.86 -3.40
C TRP A 50 26.57 -1.94 -2.39
N THR A 51 26.47 -3.05 -1.65
CA THR A 51 25.49 -3.22 -0.56
C THR A 51 25.81 -2.27 0.60
N GLY A 52 24.87 -1.40 0.98
CA GLY A 52 25.07 -0.42 2.04
C GLY A 52 24.13 0.77 1.91
N SER A 53 24.44 1.87 2.62
CA SER A 53 23.66 3.11 2.59
C SER A 53 23.55 3.73 1.19
N ASP A 54 24.61 3.66 0.37
CA ASP A 54 24.59 4.15 -1.01
C ASP A 54 23.58 3.41 -1.89
N ALA A 55 23.48 2.08 -1.77
CA ALA A 55 22.46 1.29 -2.46
C ALA A 55 21.05 1.68 -1.99
N LYS A 56 20.87 1.79 -0.67
CA LYS A 56 19.59 2.16 -0.05
C LYS A 56 19.11 3.53 -0.53
N ALA A 57 20.00 4.53 -0.54
CA ALA A 57 19.73 5.87 -1.03
C ALA A 57 19.43 5.90 -2.53
N LEU A 58 20.18 5.13 -3.31
CA LEU A 58 20.03 5.09 -4.76
C LEU A 58 18.73 4.43 -5.21
N VAL A 59 18.24 3.39 -4.51
CA VAL A 59 16.93 2.79 -4.82
C VAL A 59 15.85 3.87 -4.83
N TYR A 60 15.79 4.71 -3.79
CA TYR A 60 14.87 5.83 -3.78
C TYR A 60 15.13 6.84 -4.88
N TYR A 61 16.39 7.21 -5.15
CA TYR A 61 16.71 8.14 -6.23
C TYR A 61 16.21 7.63 -7.59
N ILE A 62 16.46 6.36 -7.91
CA ILE A 62 16.02 5.72 -9.15
C ILE A 62 14.49 5.66 -9.17
N THR A 63 13.85 5.21 -8.08
CA THR A 63 12.39 5.14 -8.00
C THR A 63 11.78 6.51 -8.19
N ASP A 64 12.20 7.54 -7.43
CA ASP A 64 11.71 8.92 -7.56
C ASP A 64 11.92 9.48 -8.97
N TYR A 65 13.01 9.11 -9.65
CA TYR A 65 13.28 9.50 -11.02
C TYR A 65 12.36 8.79 -12.03
N VAL A 66 12.16 7.48 -11.89
CA VAL A 66 11.31 6.67 -12.78
C VAL A 66 9.83 7.01 -12.57
N THR A 67 9.40 7.21 -11.32
CA THR A 67 8.02 7.53 -10.96
C THR A 67 7.73 9.03 -10.99
N LYS A 68 8.65 9.85 -11.51
CA LYS A 68 8.49 11.31 -11.57
C LYS A 68 7.21 11.64 -12.35
N MET A 69 6.13 11.93 -11.62
CA MET A 69 4.85 12.27 -12.22
C MET A 69 5.03 13.56 -13.03
N SER A 70 4.67 13.49 -14.31
CA SER A 70 4.72 14.60 -15.25
C SER A 70 3.61 15.60 -14.93
N LEU A 71 3.91 16.57 -14.06
CA LEU A 71 3.57 17.98 -14.25
C LEU A 71 4.28 18.82 -13.17
N SER A 72 4.87 19.96 -13.55
CA SER A 72 5.36 20.92 -12.57
C SER A 72 4.18 21.55 -11.82
N PHE A 73 4.35 21.87 -10.53
CA PHE A 73 3.32 22.52 -9.72
C PHE A 73 2.78 23.82 -10.37
N HIS A 74 3.65 24.57 -11.07
CA HIS A 74 3.26 25.78 -11.80
C HIS A 74 2.29 25.51 -12.96
N ASP A 75 2.48 24.40 -13.68
CA ASP A 75 1.61 24.00 -14.79
C ASP A 75 0.26 23.53 -14.26
N THR A 76 0.26 22.79 -13.14
CA THR A 76 -0.97 22.35 -12.46
C THR A 76 -1.84 23.56 -12.07
N PHE A 77 -1.23 24.60 -11.50
CA PHE A 77 -1.96 25.80 -11.10
C PHE A 77 -2.59 26.53 -12.29
N ALA A 78 -1.84 26.74 -13.37
CA ALA A 78 -2.34 27.40 -14.58
C ALA A 78 -3.51 26.61 -15.22
N LEU A 79 -3.42 25.28 -15.22
CA LEU A 79 -4.48 24.40 -15.72
C LEU A 79 -5.73 24.40 -14.85
N VAL A 80 -5.58 24.43 -13.52
CA VAL A 80 -6.70 24.58 -12.60
C VAL A 80 -7.38 25.94 -12.78
N GLN A 81 -6.60 27.02 -12.93
CA GLN A 81 -7.13 28.36 -13.22
C GLN A 81 -7.91 28.39 -14.54
N LYS A 82 -7.40 27.71 -15.58
CA LYS A 82 -8.12 27.51 -16.84
C LYS A 82 -9.43 26.75 -16.63
N GLY A 83 -9.41 25.70 -15.81
CA GLY A 83 -10.60 24.93 -15.42
C GLY A 83 -11.67 25.80 -14.74
N ILE A 84 -11.28 26.61 -13.75
CA ILE A 84 -12.14 27.58 -13.04
C ILE A 84 -12.72 28.60 -14.02
N THR A 85 -11.86 29.20 -14.86
CA THR A 85 -12.27 30.22 -15.83
C THR A 85 -13.26 29.66 -16.85
N SER A 86 -13.07 28.41 -17.30
CA SER A 86 -14.02 27.72 -18.18
C SER A 86 -15.40 27.56 -17.54
N MET A 87 -15.46 27.35 -16.22
CA MET A 87 -16.71 27.20 -15.46
C MET A 87 -17.43 28.53 -15.31
N ASN A 88 -16.70 29.60 -15.03
CA ASN A 88 -17.26 30.94 -14.93
C ASN A 88 -17.79 31.44 -16.29
N ASN A 89 -17.14 31.08 -17.40
CA ASN A 89 -17.56 31.45 -18.75
C ASN A 89 -18.70 30.58 -19.31
N SER A 90 -19.04 29.45 -18.66
CA SER A 90 -20.18 28.63 -19.04
C SER A 90 -21.46 29.29 -18.53
N PHE A 91 -22.03 30.21 -19.33
CA PHE A 91 -23.18 31.07 -19.06
C PHE A 91 -24.55 30.37 -18.84
N HIS A 92 -24.57 29.06 -18.58
CA HIS A 92 -25.78 28.33 -18.17
C HIS A 92 -25.61 27.85 -16.72
N GLN A 93 -25.64 28.79 -15.78
CA GLN A 93 -25.96 28.45 -14.39
C GLN A 93 -27.47 28.20 -14.34
N SER A 94 -27.86 26.94 -14.25
CA SER A 94 -29.16 26.57 -13.70
C SER A 94 -29.24 27.19 -12.30
N GLU A 95 -30.14 28.16 -12.10
CA GLU A 95 -30.31 28.88 -10.81
C GLU A 95 -30.67 27.98 -9.63
N ASN A 96 -30.89 26.67 -9.86
CA ASN A 96 -31.30 25.67 -8.87
C ASN A 96 -30.21 24.66 -8.46
N GLU A 97 -28.94 24.84 -8.83
CA GLU A 97 -27.89 23.89 -8.43
C GLU A 97 -27.42 24.08 -6.99
N SER A 98 -27.36 22.98 -6.23
CA SER A 98 -26.86 23.02 -4.85
C SER A 98 -25.38 23.41 -4.81
N PRO A 99 -24.91 24.07 -3.73
CA PRO A 99 -23.49 24.40 -3.54
C PRO A 99 -22.57 23.17 -3.65
N ILE A 100 -23.05 22.02 -3.20
CA ILE A 100 -22.33 20.74 -3.25
C ILE A 100 -22.15 20.28 -4.70
N GLU A 101 -23.20 20.29 -5.52
CA GLU A 101 -23.10 19.89 -6.93
C GLU A 101 -22.19 20.83 -7.73
N LYS A 102 -22.27 22.14 -7.45
CA LYS A 102 -21.39 23.14 -8.06
C LYS A 102 -19.93 22.87 -7.72
N SER A 103 -19.63 22.52 -6.46
CA SER A 103 -18.28 22.14 -6.02
C SER A 103 -17.78 20.87 -6.70
N ARG A 104 -18.63 19.83 -6.84
CA ARG A 104 -18.29 18.58 -7.53
C ARG A 104 -17.98 18.83 -9.00
N LYS A 105 -18.79 19.64 -9.69
CA LYS A 105 -18.55 20.02 -11.09
C LYS A 105 -17.25 20.79 -11.27
N LEU A 106 -16.93 21.68 -10.33
CA LEU A 106 -15.66 22.41 -10.36
C LEU A 106 -14.47 21.46 -10.28
N VAL A 107 -14.47 20.56 -9.29
CA VAL A 107 -13.41 19.57 -9.12
C VAL A 107 -13.27 18.70 -10.36
N LEU A 108 -14.39 18.19 -10.89
CA LEU A 108 -14.40 17.36 -12.09
C LEU A 108 -13.84 18.10 -13.32
N ARG A 109 -14.19 19.38 -13.51
CA ARG A 109 -13.65 20.19 -14.60
C ARG A 109 -12.16 20.45 -14.45
N CYS A 110 -11.69 20.77 -13.24
CA CYS A 110 -10.27 20.94 -12.97
C CYS A 110 -9.51 19.65 -13.25
N TYR A 111 -10.03 18.51 -12.77
CA TYR A 111 -9.46 17.20 -13.03
C TYR A 111 -9.40 16.87 -14.52
N ASN A 112 -10.51 17.04 -15.26
CA ASN A 112 -10.54 16.77 -16.71
C ASN A 112 -9.60 17.71 -17.48
N THR A 113 -9.48 18.96 -17.05
CA THR A 113 -8.55 19.92 -17.66
C THR A 113 -7.10 19.48 -17.43
N LEU A 114 -6.77 19.05 -16.21
CA LEU A 114 -5.45 18.52 -15.87
C LEU A 114 -5.14 17.25 -16.68
N ALA A 115 -6.06 16.28 -16.69
CA ALA A 115 -5.88 15.02 -17.41
C ALA A 115 -5.74 15.22 -18.92
N SER A 116 -6.52 16.14 -19.52
CA SER A 116 -6.47 16.41 -20.97
C SER A 116 -5.22 17.16 -21.42
N GLN A 117 -4.53 17.85 -20.50
CA GLN A 117 -3.33 18.64 -20.79
C GLN A 117 -2.08 17.99 -20.20
N GLN A 118 -2.19 16.74 -19.72
CA GLN A 118 -1.06 15.98 -19.22
C GLN A 118 -0.19 15.54 -20.40
N GLU A 119 1.07 15.99 -20.40
CA GLU A 119 2.06 15.54 -21.37
C GLU A 119 2.48 14.09 -21.05
N LEU A 120 2.46 13.26 -22.09
CA LEU A 120 2.95 11.89 -22.06
C LEU A 120 4.28 11.81 -22.80
N SER A 121 5.21 10.98 -22.31
CA SER A 121 6.47 10.74 -22.99
C SER A 121 6.22 10.09 -24.35
N GLY A 122 6.94 10.51 -25.39
CA GLY A 122 6.87 9.87 -26.71
C GLY A 122 7.16 8.37 -26.65
N ALA A 123 8.00 7.92 -25.71
CA ALA A 123 8.25 6.49 -25.49
C ALA A 123 7.03 5.76 -24.91
N GLN A 124 6.28 6.39 -24.00
CA GLN A 124 5.04 5.82 -23.46
C GLN A 124 3.97 5.71 -24.55
N VAL A 125 3.81 6.76 -25.37
CA VAL A 125 2.88 6.77 -26.50
C VAL A 125 3.25 5.69 -27.52
N ALA A 126 4.53 5.57 -27.87
CA ALA A 126 5.00 4.53 -28.78
C ALA A 126 4.75 3.13 -28.22
N SER A 127 5.06 2.88 -26.94
CA SER A 127 4.80 1.59 -26.28
C SER A 127 3.32 1.22 -26.34
N TYR A 128 2.44 2.17 -26.03
CA TYR A 128 0.99 1.98 -26.10
C TYR A 128 0.51 1.67 -27.53
N LEU A 129 0.96 2.44 -28.53
CA LEU A 129 0.61 2.22 -29.94
C LEU A 129 1.13 0.89 -30.48
N MET A 130 2.27 0.41 -29.98
CA MET A 130 2.84 -0.89 -30.31
C MET A 130 2.19 -2.05 -29.53
N ASN A 131 1.21 -1.76 -28.67
CA ASN A 131 0.56 -2.72 -27.78
C ASN A 131 1.57 -3.50 -26.93
N TRP A 132 2.61 -2.81 -26.46
CA TRP A 132 3.57 -3.34 -25.50
C TRP A 132 3.08 -3.11 -24.08
N GLU A 133 3.37 -4.05 -23.18
CA GLU A 133 3.09 -3.88 -21.76
C GLU A 133 3.90 -2.70 -21.19
N ASP A 134 3.28 -1.93 -20.31
CA ASP A 134 3.85 -0.73 -19.68
C ASP A 134 4.63 -1.05 -18.38
N HIS A 135 4.64 -2.33 -17.96
CA HIS A 135 5.33 -2.78 -16.76
C HIS A 135 5.81 -4.22 -16.87
N TYR A 136 6.92 -4.52 -16.19
CA TYR A 136 7.37 -5.89 -15.97
C TYR A 136 7.17 -6.23 -14.49
N THR A 137 6.36 -7.25 -14.20
CA THR A 137 6.10 -7.67 -12.82
C THR A 137 6.36 -9.16 -12.65
N THR A 138 7.12 -9.51 -11.61
CA THR A 138 7.37 -10.90 -11.21
C THR A 138 6.19 -11.50 -10.44
N HIS A 139 5.40 -10.64 -9.79
CA HIS A 139 4.29 -11.01 -8.92
C HIS A 139 3.00 -10.32 -9.38
N LYS A 140 1.87 -10.89 -8.98
CA LYS A 140 0.57 -10.22 -9.07
C LYS A 140 0.28 -9.53 -7.74
N PHE A 141 -0.47 -8.45 -7.80
CA PHE A 141 -0.74 -7.61 -6.65
C PHE A 141 -2.23 -7.56 -6.32
N GLN A 142 -2.56 -7.27 -5.07
CA GLN A 142 -3.93 -7.11 -4.60
C GLN A 142 -4.02 -5.94 -3.62
N GLY A 143 -4.94 -5.02 -3.84
CA GLY A 143 -5.13 -3.87 -2.96
C GLY A 143 -5.69 -4.23 -1.58
N LEU A 144 -5.20 -3.57 -0.54
CA LEU A 144 -5.68 -3.66 0.84
C LEU A 144 -5.74 -2.27 1.49
N TYR A 145 -6.92 -1.84 1.93
CA TYR A 145 -7.12 -0.57 2.63
C TYR A 145 -6.94 -0.78 4.13
N LEU A 146 -5.69 -0.70 4.59
CA LEU A 146 -5.34 -1.00 5.97
C LEU A 146 -5.98 -0.02 6.97
N ILE A 147 -5.92 1.28 6.66
CA ILE A 147 -6.35 2.34 7.58
C ILE A 147 -7.80 2.21 8.01
N GLN A 148 -8.70 1.82 7.10
CA GLN A 148 -10.12 1.60 7.41
C GLN A 148 -10.30 0.48 8.44
N THR A 149 -9.48 -0.57 8.32
CA THR A 149 -9.53 -1.71 9.25
C THR A 149 -8.93 -1.34 10.60
N GLU A 150 -7.82 -0.60 10.61
CA GLU A 150 -7.21 -0.06 11.84
C GLU A 150 -8.18 0.85 12.62
N LEU A 151 -8.83 1.79 11.92
CA LEU A 151 -9.77 2.73 12.53
C LEU A 151 -10.98 2.01 13.11
N PHE A 152 -11.54 1.03 12.39
CA PHE A 152 -12.62 0.19 12.91
C PHE A 152 -12.22 -0.56 14.19
N LEU A 153 -11.04 -1.17 14.22
CA LEU A 153 -10.57 -1.89 15.40
C LEU A 153 -10.34 -0.94 16.58
N GLN A 154 -9.79 0.25 16.31
CA GLN A 154 -9.59 1.27 17.34
C GLN A 154 -10.93 1.78 17.90
N SER A 155 -11.92 2.05 17.05
CA SER A 155 -13.23 2.52 17.49
C SER A 155 -13.97 1.44 18.29
N GLU A 156 -13.92 0.18 17.84
CA GLU A 156 -14.49 -0.97 18.56
C GLU A 156 -13.87 -1.12 19.96
N LEU A 157 -12.55 -0.99 20.09
CA LEU A 157 -11.85 -1.04 21.38
C LEU A 157 -12.26 0.13 22.30
N ASN A 158 -12.33 1.35 21.75
CA ASN A 158 -12.73 2.54 22.49
C ASN A 158 -14.17 2.45 23.00
N GLU A 159 -15.09 1.92 22.20
CA GLU A 159 -16.46 1.66 22.61
C GLU A 159 -16.53 0.66 23.77
N ILE A 160 -15.78 -0.43 23.70
CA ILE A 160 -15.73 -1.45 24.75
C ILE A 160 -15.18 -0.85 26.06
N ARG A 161 -14.10 -0.05 25.96
CA ARG A 161 -13.53 0.69 27.11
C ARG A 161 -14.54 1.65 27.74
N THR A 162 -15.27 2.39 26.91
CA THR A 162 -16.26 3.37 27.37
C THR A 162 -17.45 2.67 28.06
N LYS A 163 -17.94 1.57 27.51
CA LYS A 163 -19.01 0.74 28.10
C LYS A 163 -18.59 0.15 29.46
N GLN A 164 -17.32 -0.25 29.62
CA GLN A 164 -16.81 -0.71 30.91
C GLN A 164 -16.69 0.42 31.94
N LYS A 165 -16.12 1.57 31.58
CA LYS A 165 -16.00 2.73 32.49
C LYS A 165 -17.37 3.23 32.96
N SER A 166 -18.36 3.29 32.07
CA SER A 166 -19.75 3.68 32.41
C SER A 166 -20.48 2.65 33.28
N THR A 167 -20.03 1.39 33.33
CA THR A 167 -20.56 0.38 34.25
C THR A 167 -19.94 0.47 35.64
N PHE A 168 -18.70 1.01 35.75
CA PHE A 168 -17.98 1.16 37.02
C PHE A 168 -18.22 2.50 37.75
N THR A 169 -18.62 3.57 37.05
CA THR A 169 -18.83 4.92 37.64
C THR A 169 -20.11 5.11 38.48
N VAL A 170 -20.64 4.05 39.10
CA VAL A 170 -21.56 4.18 40.26
C VAL A 170 -20.80 4.26 41.59
N HIS A 171 -19.48 4.02 41.63
CA HIS A 171 -18.65 4.28 42.80
C HIS A 171 -17.31 4.96 42.42
N ASP A 172 -17.17 6.17 42.94
CA ASP A 172 -15.95 6.94 43.17
C ASP A 172 -15.33 7.82 42.07
N VAL A 173 -14.73 8.89 42.59
CA VAL A 173 -14.44 10.20 42.02
C VAL A 173 -12.98 10.27 41.55
N ILE A 174 -12.79 10.78 40.33
CA ILE A 174 -11.60 11.42 39.70
C ILE A 174 -10.25 10.69 39.86
N ASP A 175 -9.72 10.21 38.73
CA ASP A 175 -8.31 10.47 38.40
C ASP A 175 -8.17 10.76 36.89
N ASP A 176 -7.47 11.85 36.62
CA ASP A 176 -7.36 12.52 35.32
C ASP A 176 -6.01 12.14 34.71
N TYR A 177 -5.99 11.15 33.81
CA TYR A 177 -4.78 10.81 33.04
C TYR A 177 -5.10 10.45 31.58
N ILE A 178 -4.73 11.41 30.72
CA ILE A 178 -4.19 11.31 29.36
C ILE A 178 -5.03 10.48 28.37
N CYS A 179 -6.02 11.13 27.77
CA CYS A 179 -6.38 10.85 26.39
C CYS A 179 -5.27 11.41 25.49
N ASP A 180 -4.60 10.55 24.73
CA ASP A 180 -3.78 10.99 23.60
C ASP A 180 -4.73 11.64 22.57
N ASP A 181 -4.70 12.96 22.57
CA ASP A 181 -5.46 13.85 21.73
C ASP A 181 -4.79 13.94 20.35
N GLU A 182 -4.83 12.83 19.59
CA GLU A 182 -4.94 12.96 18.14
C GLU A 182 -6.43 12.97 17.80
N ALA A 183 -7.05 14.14 17.94
CA ALA A 183 -8.36 14.43 17.39
C ALA A 183 -8.33 14.27 15.86
N ILE A 184 -8.51 13.04 15.39
CA ILE A 184 -9.01 12.80 14.05
C ILE A 184 -10.48 13.22 14.10
N ASP A 185 -10.78 14.32 13.41
CA ASP A 185 -12.12 14.92 13.26
C ASP A 185 -13.21 13.85 13.11
N ASP A 186 -13.86 13.52 14.23
CA ASP A 186 -14.78 12.39 14.41
C ASP A 186 -16.18 12.69 13.84
N GLN A 187 -16.33 13.78 13.08
CA GLN A 187 -17.64 14.27 12.66
C GLN A 187 -18.21 13.61 11.39
N ASN A 188 -17.55 12.60 10.79
CA ASN A 188 -18.04 11.96 9.54
C ASN A 188 -17.74 10.45 9.37
N ASN A 189 -17.34 9.71 10.41
CA ASN A 189 -16.82 8.33 10.22
C ASN A 189 -17.84 7.18 10.41
N ASP A 190 -19.12 7.47 10.62
CA ASP A 190 -20.15 6.43 10.85
C ASP A 190 -20.55 5.64 9.58
N GLU A 191 -20.09 6.05 8.39
CA GLU A 191 -20.40 5.34 7.15
C GLU A 191 -19.36 4.23 6.86
N GLU A 192 -19.78 2.97 6.96
CA GLU A 192 -18.98 1.84 6.47
C GLU A 192 -18.62 2.05 4.98
N GLN A 193 -17.35 2.30 4.71
CA GLN A 193 -16.89 2.63 3.36
C GLN A 193 -16.69 1.34 2.53
N PHE A 194 -17.56 1.13 1.54
CA PHE A 194 -17.48 0.01 0.61
C PHE A 194 -16.73 0.38 -0.66
N GLN A 195 -15.89 -0.52 -1.17
CA GLN A 195 -15.29 -0.37 -2.49
C GLN A 195 -16.26 -0.83 -3.57
N ILE A 196 -16.33 -0.09 -4.69
CA ILE A 196 -17.05 -0.55 -5.88
C ILE A 196 -16.08 -1.29 -6.79
N GLN A 197 -16.28 -2.59 -6.97
CA GLN A 197 -15.56 -3.39 -7.97
C GLN A 197 -16.49 -3.74 -9.15
N ALA A 198 -15.97 -3.70 -10.37
CA ALA A 198 -16.66 -4.19 -11.55
C ALA A 198 -16.73 -5.73 -11.49
N SER A 199 -17.92 -6.29 -11.67
CA SER A 199 -18.08 -7.74 -11.85
C SER A 199 -17.43 -8.18 -13.16
N GLU A 200 -16.98 -9.44 -13.26
CA GLU A 200 -16.38 -10.06 -14.47
C GLU A 200 -17.22 -9.94 -15.76
N ASN A 201 -18.46 -9.45 -15.70
CA ASN A 201 -19.38 -9.26 -16.83
C ASN A 201 -19.72 -7.78 -17.11
N ASP A 202 -18.92 -6.81 -16.64
CA ASP A 202 -18.98 -5.36 -16.93
C ASP A 202 -20.30 -4.59 -16.67
N GLU A 203 -21.42 -5.24 -16.34
CA GLU A 203 -22.72 -4.57 -16.20
C GLU A 203 -23.17 -4.34 -14.74
N LYS A 204 -22.43 -4.86 -13.74
CA LYS A 204 -22.83 -4.76 -12.33
C LYS A 204 -21.67 -4.43 -11.40
N HIS A 205 -21.88 -3.43 -10.56
CA HIS A 205 -20.99 -3.01 -9.49
C HIS A 205 -21.23 -3.85 -8.23
N VAL A 206 -20.15 -4.26 -7.56
CA VAL A 206 -20.18 -5.02 -6.32
C VAL A 206 -19.54 -4.20 -5.22
N LEU A 207 -20.26 -4.02 -4.12
CA LEU A 207 -19.72 -3.46 -2.89
C LEU A 207 -18.83 -4.51 -2.22
N VAL A 208 -17.56 -4.17 -2.01
CA VAL A 208 -16.53 -5.03 -1.42
C VAL A 208 -15.97 -4.36 -0.19
N ASN A 209 -16.00 -5.08 0.93
CA ASN A 209 -15.35 -4.68 2.17
C ASN A 209 -14.48 -5.84 2.65
N THR A 210 -13.16 -5.73 2.43
CA THR A 210 -12.19 -6.79 2.73
C THR A 210 -12.16 -7.13 4.22
N ARG A 211 -12.40 -6.15 5.11
CA ARG A 211 -12.51 -6.39 6.56
C ARG A 211 -13.66 -7.35 6.85
N ILE A 212 -14.85 -7.08 6.33
CA ILE A 212 -16.04 -7.91 6.55
C ILE A 212 -15.83 -9.31 5.96
N ASP A 213 -15.25 -9.41 4.76
CA ASP A 213 -14.91 -10.69 4.14
C ASP A 213 -13.94 -11.50 5.03
N TYR A 214 -12.98 -10.83 5.68
CA TYR A 214 -12.03 -11.45 6.61
C TYR A 214 -12.66 -11.84 7.95
N GLN A 215 -13.45 -10.97 8.57
CA GLN A 215 -14.10 -11.20 9.88
C GLN A 215 -15.05 -12.38 9.85
N TYR A 216 -15.78 -12.58 8.75
CA TYR A 216 -16.74 -13.66 8.57
C TYR A 216 -16.25 -14.77 7.64
N ARG A 217 -14.93 -14.93 7.51
CA ARG A 217 -14.30 -16.06 6.79
C ARG A 217 -14.74 -17.42 7.37
N SER A 218 -14.52 -18.49 6.60
CA SER A 218 -14.80 -19.86 7.06
C SER A 218 -14.01 -20.22 8.33
N GLU A 219 -14.58 -21.05 9.20
CA GLU A 219 -13.91 -21.54 10.43
C GLU A 219 -12.58 -22.26 10.16
N ILE A 220 -12.48 -22.92 9.00
CA ILE A 220 -11.26 -23.62 8.56
C ILE A 220 -10.09 -22.64 8.40
N LEU A 221 -10.39 -21.37 8.16
CA LEU A 221 -9.42 -20.30 7.93
C LEU A 221 -9.17 -19.45 9.19
N ASN A 222 -9.52 -19.91 10.39
CA ASN A 222 -9.35 -19.12 11.62
C ASN A 222 -7.91 -18.67 11.85
N ASN A 223 -6.93 -19.51 11.53
CA ASN A 223 -5.51 -19.27 11.82
C ASN A 223 -4.78 -18.43 10.75
N ILE A 224 -5.47 -17.89 9.74
CA ILE A 224 -4.84 -17.05 8.71
C ILE A 224 -4.87 -15.59 9.13
N CYS A 225 -3.75 -14.88 9.01
CA CYS A 225 -3.69 -13.43 9.21
C CYS A 225 -4.31 -12.67 8.03
N LEU A 226 -4.59 -11.37 8.21
CA LEU A 226 -5.21 -10.55 7.17
C LEU A 226 -4.33 -10.45 5.92
N TYR A 227 -3.00 -10.34 6.08
CA TYR A 227 -2.06 -10.28 4.96
C TYR A 227 -2.15 -11.53 4.08
N ASP A 228 -2.08 -12.71 4.68
CA ASP A 228 -2.15 -13.99 3.97
C ASP A 228 -3.54 -14.24 3.37
N PHE A 229 -4.60 -13.81 4.05
CA PHE A 229 -5.97 -13.87 3.53
C PHE A 229 -6.08 -13.15 2.18
N VAL A 230 -5.59 -11.90 2.11
CA VAL A 230 -5.61 -11.10 0.88
C VAL A 230 -4.63 -11.63 -0.17
N SER A 231 -3.51 -12.22 0.27
CA SER A 231 -2.49 -12.79 -0.62
C SER A 231 -2.98 -14.06 -1.33
N ILE A 232 -3.71 -14.91 -0.61
CA ILE A 232 -4.00 -16.29 -1.04
C ILE A 232 -5.43 -16.44 -1.53
N LEU A 233 -6.37 -15.64 -1.03
CA LEU A 233 -7.79 -15.84 -1.26
C LEU A 233 -8.43 -14.64 -1.98
N TYR A 234 -9.49 -14.94 -2.73
CA TYR A 234 -10.33 -13.94 -3.36
C TYR A 234 -11.79 -14.32 -3.31
N LYS A 235 -12.63 -13.30 -3.32
CA LYS A 235 -14.08 -13.44 -3.35
C LYS A 235 -14.54 -13.57 -4.80
N LYS A 236 -15.37 -14.58 -5.06
CA LYS A 236 -16.01 -14.80 -6.37
C LYS A 236 -17.51 -15.02 -6.19
N LYS A 237 -18.33 -14.50 -7.11
CA LYS A 237 -19.76 -14.80 -7.15
C LYS A 237 -20.00 -16.30 -7.37
N MET A 238 -20.92 -16.89 -6.61
CA MET A 238 -21.22 -18.31 -6.70
C MET A 238 -21.91 -18.67 -8.01
N ASN A 239 -21.44 -19.74 -8.66
CA ASN A 239 -22.13 -20.40 -9.76
C ASN A 239 -22.75 -21.73 -9.27
N ALA A 240 -23.62 -22.34 -10.10
CA ALA A 240 -24.26 -23.63 -9.78
C ALA A 240 -23.23 -24.75 -9.44
N ALA A 241 -22.05 -24.71 -10.07
CA ALA A 241 -20.95 -25.62 -9.77
C ALA A 241 -20.34 -25.42 -8.38
N ASP A 242 -20.28 -24.17 -7.91
CA ASP A 242 -19.72 -23.82 -6.60
C ASP A 242 -20.68 -24.25 -5.48
N LEU A 243 -21.99 -24.06 -5.68
CA LEU A 243 -23.04 -24.56 -4.78
C LEU A 243 -22.99 -26.08 -4.64
N LYS A 244 -22.83 -26.80 -5.76
CA LYS A 244 -22.68 -28.26 -5.75
C LYS A 244 -21.43 -28.69 -4.97
N TYR A 245 -20.29 -28.02 -5.19
CA TYR A 245 -19.05 -28.33 -4.48
C TYR A 245 -19.19 -28.15 -2.96
N LEU A 246 -19.79 -27.03 -2.51
CA LEU A 246 -20.04 -26.79 -1.09
C LEU A 246 -20.99 -27.84 -0.48
N SER A 247 -22.02 -28.27 -1.22
CA SER A 247 -22.93 -29.33 -0.76
C SER A 247 -22.24 -30.70 -0.64
N ASP A 248 -21.31 -31.02 -1.55
CA ASP A 248 -20.57 -32.29 -1.54
C ASP A 248 -19.50 -32.33 -0.43
N ILE A 249 -19.06 -31.18 0.11
CA ILE A 249 -18.20 -31.10 1.31
C ILE A 249 -18.99 -31.42 2.58
N VAL A 250 -20.20 -30.87 2.71
CA VAL A 250 -21.05 -31.06 3.90
C VAL A 250 -21.59 -32.50 3.98
N VAL A 251 -21.84 -33.13 2.83
CA VAL A 251 -22.28 -34.54 2.75
C VAL A 251 -21.19 -35.36 2.06
N PRO A 252 -20.25 -35.97 2.81
CA PRO A 252 -19.18 -36.75 2.22
C PRO A 252 -19.76 -37.99 1.53
N LYS A 253 -19.92 -37.93 0.21
CA LYS A 253 -20.15 -39.12 -0.62
C LYS A 253 -18.84 -39.91 -0.69
N LYS A 254 -18.92 -41.23 -0.54
CA LYS A 254 -17.79 -42.15 -0.76
C LYS A 254 -17.17 -41.85 -2.14
N GLN A 255 -16.01 -41.20 -2.18
CA GLN A 255 -15.35 -40.86 -3.43
C GLN A 255 -14.56 -42.09 -3.93
N ASN A 256 -14.91 -42.57 -5.11
CA ASN A 256 -14.02 -43.45 -5.87
C ASN A 256 -12.90 -42.59 -6.46
N ASP A 257 -11.67 -42.84 -6.02
CA ASP A 257 -10.47 -42.01 -6.26
C ASP A 257 -9.89 -42.10 -7.69
N ASN A 258 -10.75 -42.33 -8.69
CA ASN A 258 -10.38 -42.51 -10.10
C ASN A 258 -10.57 -41.25 -10.95
N ARG A 259 -10.39 -40.05 -10.39
CA ARG A 259 -10.49 -38.79 -11.16
C ARG A 259 -9.15 -38.44 -11.79
N LYS A 260 -9.03 -38.64 -13.12
CA LYS A 260 -7.94 -38.09 -13.94
C LYS A 260 -8.22 -36.61 -14.23
N GLY A 261 -7.31 -35.70 -13.84
CA GLY A 261 -7.40 -34.26 -14.16
C GLY A 261 -6.77 -33.34 -13.10
N ARG A 262 -6.74 -32.03 -13.38
CA ARG A 262 -6.29 -31.00 -12.43
C ARG A 262 -7.26 -30.97 -11.23
N ARG A 263 -6.71 -30.98 -10.00
CA ARG A 263 -7.52 -30.86 -8.78
C ARG A 263 -8.29 -29.54 -8.80
N PRO A 264 -9.59 -29.53 -8.46
CA PRO A 264 -10.37 -28.30 -8.33
C PRO A 264 -9.74 -27.39 -7.27
N ASN A 265 -9.80 -26.08 -7.48
CA ASN A 265 -9.37 -25.12 -6.46
C ASN A 265 -10.22 -25.26 -5.19
N GLU A 266 -9.59 -25.03 -4.05
CA GLU A 266 -10.24 -25.02 -2.74
C GLU A 266 -11.25 -23.86 -2.67
N ARG A 267 -12.46 -24.16 -2.18
CA ARG A 267 -13.55 -23.20 -2.01
C ARG A 267 -14.03 -23.20 -0.57
N TYR A 268 -14.26 -22.01 -0.02
CA TYR A 268 -14.67 -21.81 1.36
C TYR A 268 -15.92 -20.93 1.40
N ALA A 269 -16.96 -21.40 2.09
CA ALA A 269 -18.15 -20.59 2.34
C ALA A 269 -17.90 -19.59 3.47
N PHE A 270 -18.50 -18.41 3.38
CA PHE A 270 -18.56 -17.46 4.49
C PHE A 270 -19.45 -17.97 5.63
N GLN A 271 -19.27 -17.41 6.81
CA GLN A 271 -20.23 -17.57 7.92
C GLN A 271 -21.58 -16.95 7.58
N LYS A 272 -22.65 -17.44 8.21
CA LYS A 272 -24.03 -17.01 7.94
C LYS A 272 -24.29 -15.52 8.19
N GLN A 273 -23.50 -14.92 9.09
CA GLN A 273 -23.56 -13.51 9.46
C GLN A 273 -23.04 -12.59 8.36
N HIS A 274 -22.28 -13.11 7.39
CA HIS A 274 -21.75 -12.30 6.30
C HIS A 274 -22.89 -11.84 5.36
N PRO A 275 -22.98 -10.53 5.01
CA PRO A 275 -24.05 -10.00 4.16
C PRO A 275 -24.16 -10.69 2.79
N GLN A 276 -23.05 -11.23 2.29
CA GLN A 276 -22.95 -11.88 0.98
C GLN A 276 -22.75 -13.41 1.07
N ALA A 277 -23.03 -14.03 2.22
CA ALA A 277 -22.78 -15.46 2.45
C ALA A 277 -23.47 -16.40 1.44
N THR A 278 -24.66 -16.02 0.96
CA THR A 278 -25.46 -16.83 0.04
C THR A 278 -25.08 -16.61 -1.43
N THR A 279 -24.39 -15.52 -1.75
CA THR A 279 -24.15 -15.08 -3.13
C THR A 279 -22.68 -15.20 -3.56
N TYR A 280 -21.74 -15.21 -2.61
CA TYR A 280 -20.30 -15.25 -2.90
C TYR A 280 -19.57 -16.34 -2.13
N VAL A 281 -18.49 -16.85 -2.72
CA VAL A 281 -17.61 -17.87 -2.14
C VAL A 281 -16.16 -17.37 -2.15
N MET A 282 -15.38 -17.77 -1.15
CA MET A 282 -13.94 -17.53 -1.13
C MET A 282 -13.23 -18.66 -1.88
N MET A 283 -12.31 -18.30 -2.76
CA MET A 283 -11.48 -19.26 -3.48
C MET A 283 -10.01 -18.92 -3.37
N LYS A 284 -9.17 -19.93 -3.45
CA LYS A 284 -7.73 -19.78 -3.46
C LYS A 284 -7.22 -19.39 -4.84
N TYR A 285 -6.32 -18.41 -4.89
CA TYR A 285 -5.59 -18.08 -6.11
C TYR A 285 -4.71 -19.25 -6.56
N THR A 286 -4.42 -19.33 -7.86
CA THR A 286 -3.45 -20.32 -8.38
C THR A 286 -2.02 -19.94 -7.98
N GLN A 287 -1.72 -18.65 -7.88
CA GLN A 287 -0.44 -18.10 -7.44
C GLN A 287 -0.71 -17.01 -6.39
N SER A 288 0.10 -16.94 -5.34
CA SER A 288 -0.04 -15.92 -4.30
C SER A 288 0.13 -14.52 -4.87
N ARG A 289 -0.61 -13.56 -4.33
CA ARG A 289 -0.51 -12.15 -4.69
C ARG A 289 0.15 -11.35 -3.58
N VAL A 290 0.84 -10.27 -3.91
CA VAL A 290 1.43 -9.37 -2.92
C VAL A 290 0.40 -8.28 -2.56
N PRO A 291 -0.05 -8.19 -1.30
CA PRO A 291 -0.90 -7.10 -0.84
C PRO A 291 -0.22 -5.74 -1.01
N ILE A 292 -0.89 -4.81 -1.68
CA ILE A 292 -0.51 -3.39 -1.75
C ILE A 292 -1.34 -2.65 -0.69
N LEU A 293 -0.66 -2.09 0.30
CA LEU A 293 -1.29 -1.33 1.37
C LEU A 293 -1.64 0.06 0.84
N TYR A 294 -2.94 0.36 0.74
CA TYR A 294 -3.44 1.69 0.45
C TYR A 294 -3.70 2.47 1.74
N GLY A 295 -3.38 3.76 1.68
CA GLY A 295 -3.49 4.69 2.80
C GLY A 295 -2.14 5.14 3.35
N PRO A 296 -2.12 5.74 4.54
CA PRO A 296 -0.88 6.17 5.19
C PRO A 296 0.06 4.98 5.41
N GLN A 297 1.35 5.20 5.16
CA GLN A 297 2.38 4.19 5.39
C GLN A 297 2.36 3.73 6.86
N ILE A 298 2.74 2.48 7.08
CA ILE A 298 2.97 1.98 8.44
C ILE A 298 4.08 2.83 9.07
N PRO A 299 3.91 3.35 10.30
CA PRO A 299 4.92 4.18 10.94
C PRO A 299 6.25 3.45 11.13
N ARG A 300 7.25 4.20 11.53
CA ARG A 300 8.58 3.67 11.84
C ARG A 300 8.59 3.03 13.22
N GLN A 301 9.33 1.94 13.36
CA GLN A 301 9.48 1.30 14.67
C GLN A 301 10.23 2.21 15.66
N ASP A 302 11.19 3.02 15.23
CA ASP A 302 12.06 3.82 16.10
C ASP A 302 11.43 5.12 16.65
N ARG A 303 10.17 5.38 16.35
CA ARG A 303 9.43 6.57 16.81
C ARG A 303 8.44 6.22 17.92
N ASP A 304 8.62 6.81 19.09
CA ASP A 304 7.77 6.53 20.25
C ASP A 304 6.36 7.14 20.09
N ASP A 305 6.26 8.33 19.51
CA ASP A 305 5.00 9.03 19.25
C ASP A 305 4.04 8.28 18.32
N THR A 306 4.57 7.39 17.48
CA THR A 306 3.76 6.59 16.54
C THR A 306 3.80 5.09 16.84
N ARG A 307 4.33 4.72 18.02
CA ARG A 307 4.52 3.31 18.42
C ARG A 307 3.22 2.54 18.53
N GLU A 308 2.22 3.13 19.16
CA GLU A 308 0.89 2.52 19.31
C GLU A 308 0.27 2.21 17.93
N ARG A 309 0.32 3.16 17.00
CA ARG A 309 -0.18 2.94 15.63
C ARG A 309 0.64 1.88 14.90
N TYR A 310 1.97 1.88 15.04
CA TYR A 310 2.84 0.85 14.47
C TYR A 310 2.43 -0.55 14.92
N CYS A 311 2.31 -0.76 16.24
CA CYS A 311 1.92 -2.04 16.83
C CYS A 311 0.51 -2.45 16.39
N ARG A 312 -0.47 -1.53 16.39
CA ARG A 312 -1.83 -1.78 15.89
C ARG A 312 -1.82 -2.24 14.43
N ALA A 313 -1.07 -1.58 13.56
CA ALA A 313 -0.98 -1.92 12.14
C ALA A 313 -0.39 -3.32 11.92
N LEU A 314 0.66 -3.68 12.67
CA LEU A 314 1.29 -5.01 12.57
C LEU A 314 0.37 -6.12 13.09
N LEU A 315 -0.26 -5.92 14.24
CA LEU A 315 -1.24 -6.86 14.79
C LEU A 315 -2.40 -7.08 13.83
N THR A 316 -2.94 -6.00 13.25
CA THR A 316 -4.02 -6.05 12.26
C THR A 316 -3.66 -6.88 11.03
N LEU A 317 -2.40 -6.77 10.55
CA LEU A 317 -1.97 -7.46 9.34
C LEU A 317 -1.55 -8.92 9.58
N PHE A 318 -0.80 -9.18 10.65
CA PHE A 318 -0.01 -10.40 10.79
C PHE A 318 -0.45 -11.33 11.91
N VAL A 319 -1.38 -10.91 12.76
CA VAL A 319 -2.04 -11.79 13.74
C VAL A 319 -3.42 -12.20 13.21
N PRO A 320 -3.86 -13.46 13.38
CA PRO A 320 -5.23 -13.85 13.04
C PRO A 320 -6.26 -13.27 14.03
N TRP A 321 -7.32 -12.65 13.52
CA TRP A 321 -8.38 -12.07 14.36
C TRP A 321 -9.75 -12.13 13.68
N ARG A 322 -10.83 -11.99 14.47
CA ARG A 322 -12.20 -11.75 13.99
C ARG A 322 -12.82 -10.52 14.66
N SER A 323 -12.41 -10.22 15.89
CA SER A 323 -12.79 -9.03 16.65
C SER A 323 -11.58 -8.39 17.30
N VAL A 324 -11.72 -7.15 17.77
CA VAL A 324 -10.61 -6.47 18.45
C VAL A 324 -10.12 -7.20 19.72
N ALA A 325 -11.01 -7.94 20.39
CA ALA A 325 -10.66 -8.71 21.59
C ALA A 325 -9.63 -9.81 21.33
N ASP A 326 -9.49 -10.28 20.08
CA ASP A 326 -8.48 -11.26 19.69
C ASP A 326 -7.07 -10.62 19.62
N LEU A 327 -7.00 -9.31 19.38
CA LEU A 327 -5.75 -8.57 19.20
C LEU A 327 -5.31 -7.86 20.48
N CYS A 328 -6.24 -7.20 21.16
CA CYS A 328 -5.92 -6.34 22.29
C CYS A 328 -6.92 -6.51 23.44
N ALA A 329 -6.41 -6.79 24.64
CA ALA A 329 -7.22 -6.78 25.85
C ALA A 329 -7.61 -5.34 26.22
N ILE A 330 -8.69 -5.20 27.00
CA ILE A 330 -9.32 -3.89 27.22
C ILE A 330 -8.39 -2.93 27.97
N GLU A 331 -7.67 -3.43 28.98
CA GLU A 331 -6.72 -2.67 29.80
C GLU A 331 -5.30 -2.58 29.23
N GLN A 332 -5.08 -3.16 28.05
CA GLN A 332 -3.77 -3.33 27.44
C GLN A 332 -3.53 -2.27 26.35
N THR A 333 -2.29 -1.80 26.23
CA THR A 333 -1.86 -0.94 25.12
C THR A 333 -1.57 -1.78 23.87
N TRP A 334 -1.61 -1.19 22.66
CA TRP A 334 -1.26 -1.95 21.46
C TRP A 334 0.20 -2.40 21.47
N GLU A 335 1.09 -1.67 22.13
CA GLU A 335 2.47 -2.10 22.32
C GLU A 335 2.57 -3.37 23.18
N ASP A 336 1.89 -3.41 24.32
CA ASP A 336 1.89 -4.58 25.20
C ASP A 336 1.23 -5.79 24.51
N ALA A 337 0.18 -5.53 23.73
CA ALA A 337 -0.47 -6.50 22.86
C ALA A 337 0.52 -7.15 21.90
N PHE A 338 1.29 -6.32 21.21
CA PHE A 338 2.26 -6.77 20.22
C PHE A 338 3.33 -7.64 20.85
N LYS A 339 3.88 -7.24 22.01
CA LYS A 339 4.86 -8.03 22.76
C LYS A 339 4.31 -9.41 23.15
N SER A 340 3.06 -9.47 23.61
CA SER A 340 2.45 -10.74 24.03
C SER A 340 2.15 -11.67 22.85
N GLN A 341 1.75 -11.13 21.70
CA GLN A 341 1.28 -11.90 20.55
C GLN A 341 2.34 -12.11 19.45
N GLN A 342 3.56 -11.58 19.63
CA GLN A 342 4.64 -11.70 18.65
C GLN A 342 4.93 -13.15 18.22
N HIS A 343 4.74 -14.12 19.12
CA HIS A 343 4.93 -15.54 18.85
C HIS A 343 3.93 -16.14 17.84
N LEU A 344 2.80 -15.46 17.58
CA LEU A 344 1.80 -15.87 16.59
C LEU A 344 2.18 -15.44 15.17
N ILE A 345 3.12 -14.51 15.03
CA ILE A 345 3.55 -13.98 13.74
C ILE A 345 4.50 -14.98 13.09
N SER A 346 4.19 -15.36 11.84
CA SER A 346 5.03 -16.31 11.10
C SER A 346 6.42 -15.73 10.80
N THR A 347 7.43 -16.60 10.64
CA THR A 347 8.78 -16.18 10.26
C THR A 347 8.80 -15.40 8.95
N TYR A 348 7.97 -15.79 7.98
CA TYR A 348 7.84 -15.08 6.70
C TYR A 348 7.23 -13.68 6.89
N SER A 349 6.20 -13.56 7.73
CA SER A 349 5.60 -12.27 8.10
C SER A 349 6.60 -11.37 8.82
N MET A 350 7.47 -11.92 9.68
CA MET A 350 8.56 -11.15 10.31
C MET A 350 9.54 -10.59 9.28
N THR A 351 9.90 -11.35 8.24
CA THR A 351 10.73 -10.81 7.14
C THR A 351 10.04 -9.66 6.41
N ILE A 352 8.70 -9.68 6.27
CA ILE A 352 7.96 -8.56 5.70
C ILE A 352 8.00 -7.34 6.63
N ILE A 353 7.87 -7.54 7.94
CA ILE A 353 7.98 -6.48 8.96
C ILE A 353 9.38 -5.83 8.92
N GLU A 354 10.43 -6.64 8.83
CA GLU A 354 11.81 -6.16 8.66
C GLU A 354 11.96 -5.35 7.37
N ASN A 355 11.37 -5.81 6.27
CA ASN A 355 11.40 -5.07 5.00
C ASN A 355 10.66 -3.72 5.07
N ILE A 356 9.56 -3.64 5.83
CA ILE A 356 8.86 -2.37 6.07
C ILE A 356 9.77 -1.39 6.82
N GLN A 357 10.48 -1.85 7.84
CA GLN A 357 11.44 -1.01 8.56
C GLN A 357 12.64 -0.63 7.69
N LEU A 358 13.17 -1.57 6.90
CA LEU A 358 14.26 -1.33 5.96
C LEU A 358 13.91 -0.24 4.96
N LEU A 359 12.68 -0.20 4.45
CA LEU A 359 12.22 0.88 3.56
C LEU A 359 12.38 2.26 4.22
N HIS A 360 12.03 2.39 5.49
CA HIS A 360 12.19 3.64 6.23
C HIS A 360 13.65 4.02 6.49
N GLU A 361 14.51 3.03 6.79
CA GLU A 361 15.95 3.25 6.89
C GLU A 361 16.52 3.75 5.56
N CYS A 362 16.12 3.13 4.45
CA CYS A 362 16.56 3.55 3.13
C CYS A 362 16.18 4.98 2.81
N LYS A 363 14.99 5.42 3.26
CA LYS A 363 14.54 6.81 3.10
C LYS A 363 15.41 7.77 3.93
N LYS A 364 15.73 7.39 5.17
CA LYS A 364 16.60 8.17 6.04
C LYS A 364 18.02 8.32 5.44
N ASP A 365 18.62 7.21 5.01
CA ASP A 365 19.95 7.20 4.39
C ASP A 365 19.99 8.07 3.12
N ARG A 366 18.92 8.05 2.32
CA ARG A 366 18.76 8.97 1.19
C ARG A 366 18.79 10.43 1.63
N ASP A 367 17.99 10.78 2.63
CA ASP A 367 17.85 12.17 3.08
C ASP A 367 19.17 12.68 3.68
N GLU A 368 19.89 11.85 4.43
CA GLU A 368 21.24 12.14 4.93
C GLU A 368 22.26 12.31 3.79
N HIS A 369 22.24 11.43 2.79
CA HIS A 369 23.08 11.56 1.60
C HIS A 369 22.80 12.86 0.83
N LEU A 370 21.53 13.23 0.67
CA LEU A 370 21.15 14.49 0.02
C LEU A 370 21.66 15.72 0.80
N LEU A 371 21.57 15.70 2.13
CA LEU A 371 22.10 16.77 2.98
C LEU A 371 23.63 16.91 2.83
N GLN A 372 24.35 15.79 2.80
CA GLN A 372 25.79 15.78 2.59
C GLN A 372 26.16 16.40 1.23
N VAL A 373 25.46 16.00 0.16
CA VAL A 373 25.69 16.56 -1.19
C VAL A 373 25.39 18.06 -1.24
N ILE A 374 24.37 18.53 -0.53
CA ILE A 374 24.03 19.97 -0.44
C ILE A 374 25.14 20.72 0.30
N ALA A 375 25.63 20.20 1.42
CA ALA A 375 26.72 20.81 2.19
C ALA A 375 28.00 20.92 1.36
N GLU A 376 28.40 19.85 0.67
CA GLU A 376 29.54 19.83 -0.26
C GLU A 376 29.37 20.79 -1.45
N ALA A 377 28.13 21.12 -1.82
CA ALA A 377 27.87 22.04 -2.93
C ALA A 377 27.96 23.52 -2.51
N GLN A 378 27.79 23.81 -1.22
CA GLN A 378 27.86 25.15 -0.61
C GLN A 378 29.27 25.55 -0.20
N THR A 379 30.14 24.57 0.07
CA THR A 379 31.61 24.73 0.14
C THR A 379 32.23 24.75 -1.26
#